data_AF-A0A2K8L3V5-F1
#
_entry.id   AF-A0A2K8L3V5-F1
#
_cell.length_a   1.000
_cell.length_b   1.000
_cell.length_c   1.000
_cell.angle_alpha   90.00
_cell.angle_beta   90.00
_cell.angle_gamma   90.00
#
_symmetry.space_group_name_H-M   'P 1'
#
loop_
_entity.id
_entity.type
_entity.pdbx_description
1 polymer ?
#
loop_
_entity_poly.entity_id
_entity_poly.type
_entity_poly.pdbx_seq_one_letter_code
_entity_poly.pdbx_strand_id
1 'polypeptide(L)'
;MLLRILIAGLLLLPLASCTTNGKSFDTSVSFPMISSYAGIKRDFEAGRIMKARAGVLELKRGHRDYAAAYKLLKQKIEPARRRIYVHYLRVAKAYEKQEVWYKAMEAYADAKAVTIKPDLMEMKRAEMELKMRQLRLDRLLAQRRSEDAVWMQHLTAYNPPKGVDPQDEAFLHQQKGFNDFLAERADTAFDEAKRYLRNKQPEIAYIEIESHLRLQPDSESGMKLLAEIREQLPKELELSKLDSPKSKSSQPEIKGVSPHQPVTAEQIKEAIRKDRLLEARQMLNSYRRSGGAGASRLSAQLNKRISTRAGNLFGSGSYAFRHEQLDEAIKYWSEAVALMPGRSDYADALHRARQLKERLNLLRKQKDSDPVPEEE
;
A
#
# COMPACT_ATOMS: atom_id res chain seq x y z
N MET A 1 -26.92 -4.30 52.18
CA MET A 1 -27.42 -5.67 52.45
C MET A 1 -27.51 -6.40 51.10
N LEU A 2 -26.84 -7.56 50.94
CA LEU A 2 -27.39 -8.93 51.06
C LEU A 2 -28.36 -9.28 49.88
N LEU A 3 -28.25 -10.42 49.15
CA LEU A 3 -27.31 -11.56 49.25
C LEU A 3 -27.39 -12.56 48.05
N ARG A 4 -26.23 -12.90 47.41
CA ARG A 4 -25.96 -14.10 46.55
C ARG A 4 -26.85 -14.22 45.26
N ILE A 5 -26.65 -15.12 44.27
CA ILE A 5 -25.97 -16.43 44.08
C ILE A 5 -25.18 -16.36 42.73
N LEU A 6 -23.87 -16.67 42.63
CA LEU A 6 -23.21 -18.00 42.42
C LEU A 6 -23.59 -18.68 41.07
N ILE A 7 -22.75 -19.34 40.26
CA ILE A 7 -21.32 -19.77 40.26
C ILE A 7 -20.78 -19.57 38.80
N ALA A 8 -19.51 -19.62 38.38
CA ALA A 8 -18.21 -19.97 38.98
C ALA A 8 -17.16 -18.87 38.59
N GLY A 9 -15.87 -19.05 38.23
CA GLY A 9 -14.92 -20.17 38.08
C GLY A 9 -13.93 -19.86 36.93
N LEU A 10 -12.61 -20.06 37.00
CA LEU A 10 -11.73 -20.54 38.07
C LEU A 10 -10.32 -19.93 37.86
N LEU A 11 -9.80 -19.15 38.81
CA LEU A 11 -8.44 -18.57 38.71
C LEU A 11 -7.85 -18.26 40.10
N LEU A 12 -6.99 -19.16 40.60
CA LEU A 12 -6.15 -18.92 41.77
C LEU A 12 -4.82 -19.67 41.60
N LEU A 13 -3.72 -18.98 41.93
CA LEU A 13 -2.39 -19.56 42.12
C LEU A 13 -2.33 -20.28 43.49
N PRO A 14 -1.27 -21.05 43.75
CA PRO A 14 -0.24 -20.46 44.59
C PRO A 14 1.21 -20.75 44.17
N LEU A 15 2.11 -19.87 44.59
CA LEU A 15 3.53 -20.18 44.75
C LEU A 15 3.73 -21.07 45.98
N ALA A 16 4.57 -22.10 45.87
CA ALA A 16 5.07 -22.86 47.01
C ALA A 16 6.47 -23.40 46.71
N SER A 17 7.37 -23.37 47.69
CA SER A 17 8.76 -23.81 47.54
C SER A 17 9.26 -24.43 48.84
N CYS A 18 9.69 -25.70 48.79
CA CYS A 18 10.86 -26.28 49.49
C CYS A 18 10.83 -27.82 49.46
N THR A 19 11.98 -28.45 49.13
CA THR A 19 12.52 -29.74 49.67
C THR A 19 11.64 -31.02 49.63
N THR A 20 12.11 -32.22 49.27
CA THR A 20 13.48 -32.74 49.01
C THR A 20 13.41 -34.06 48.20
N ASN A 21 14.55 -34.45 47.59
CA ASN A 21 14.93 -35.84 47.25
C ASN A 21 13.93 -36.73 46.47
N GLY A 22 13.95 -36.63 45.14
CA GLY A 22 13.38 -37.63 44.22
C GLY A 22 14.31 -37.83 43.01
N LYS A 23 14.69 -39.07 42.71
CA LYS A 23 15.71 -39.42 41.70
C LYS A 23 15.50 -38.71 40.36
N SER A 24 16.57 -38.11 39.84
CA SER A 24 16.63 -37.52 38.50
C SER A 24 16.35 -38.57 37.42
N PHE A 25 15.15 -38.53 36.83
CA PHE A 25 14.91 -39.15 35.54
C PHE A 25 15.50 -38.26 34.46
N ASP A 26 16.57 -38.74 33.81
CA ASP A 26 17.21 -38.07 32.70
C ASP A 26 16.30 -38.17 31.46
N THR A 27 15.37 -37.23 31.35
CA THR A 27 14.55 -37.02 30.14
C THR A 27 15.24 -36.06 29.18
N SER A 28 16.50 -36.37 28.86
CA SER A 28 17.17 -35.91 27.63
C SER A 28 16.49 -36.51 26.38
N VAL A 29 15.22 -36.12 26.18
CA VAL A 29 14.47 -36.28 24.93
C VAL A 29 15.15 -35.41 23.88
N SER A 30 16.23 -35.94 23.35
CA SER A 30 16.93 -35.42 22.19
C SER A 30 16.00 -35.56 20.99
N PHE A 31 15.22 -34.50 20.76
CA PHE A 31 14.75 -34.20 19.41
C PHE A 31 15.94 -34.40 18.47
N PRO A 32 15.82 -35.20 17.39
CA PRO A 32 16.95 -35.49 16.53
C PRO A 32 17.45 -34.18 15.95
N MET A 33 18.59 -33.71 16.47
CA MET A 33 19.20 -32.43 16.12
C MET A 33 19.56 -32.48 14.64
N ILE A 34 18.65 -31.95 13.82
CA ILE A 34 18.83 -31.77 12.38
C ILE A 34 20.18 -31.09 12.21
N SER A 35 21.13 -31.80 11.60
CA SER A 35 22.49 -31.26 11.45
C SER A 35 22.45 -29.89 10.78
N SER A 36 23.32 -28.98 11.18
CA SER A 36 23.32 -27.61 10.66
C SER A 36 23.35 -27.62 9.13
N TYR A 37 24.13 -28.53 8.53
CA TYR A 37 24.12 -28.81 7.10
C TYR A 37 22.74 -29.19 6.55
N ALA A 38 22.02 -30.12 7.19
CA ALA A 38 20.69 -30.52 6.75
C ALA A 38 19.65 -29.40 6.90
N GLY A 39 19.77 -28.54 7.92
CA GLY A 39 18.96 -27.32 8.07
C GLY A 39 19.20 -26.32 6.94
N ILE A 40 20.47 -25.97 6.70
CA ILE A 40 20.93 -25.08 5.62
C ILE A 40 20.48 -25.61 4.25
N LYS A 41 20.69 -26.90 3.99
CA LYS A 41 20.30 -27.57 2.73
C LYS A 41 18.79 -27.45 2.52
N ARG A 42 17.96 -27.74 3.52
CA ARG A 42 16.51 -27.61 3.44
C ARG A 42 16.06 -26.18 3.19
N ASP A 43 16.68 -25.18 3.82
CA ASP A 43 16.36 -23.78 3.55
C ASP A 43 16.75 -23.35 2.13
N PHE A 44 17.84 -23.88 1.57
CA PHE A 44 18.21 -23.64 0.17
C PHE A 44 17.21 -24.31 -0.80
N GLU A 45 16.87 -25.57 -0.59
CA GLU A 45 15.92 -26.33 -1.42
C GLU A 45 14.51 -25.74 -1.37
N ALA A 46 14.10 -25.20 -0.22
CA ALA A 46 12.85 -24.45 -0.04
C ALA A 46 12.95 -22.96 -0.48
N GLY A 47 13.98 -22.57 -1.26
CA GLY A 47 14.10 -21.24 -1.86
C GLY A 47 14.46 -20.09 -0.90
N ARG A 48 14.71 -20.37 0.39
CA ARG A 48 15.05 -19.39 1.43
C ARG A 48 16.56 -19.09 1.42
N ILE A 49 17.07 -18.72 0.25
CA ILE A 49 18.52 -18.61 -0.07
C ILE A 49 19.30 -17.77 0.93
N MET A 50 18.81 -16.58 1.32
CA MET A 50 19.53 -15.72 2.29
C MET A 50 19.55 -16.29 3.71
N LYS A 51 18.54 -17.09 4.10
CA LYS A 51 18.54 -17.82 5.38
C LYS A 51 19.54 -18.98 5.36
N ALA A 52 19.57 -19.74 4.25
CA ALA A 52 20.60 -20.76 4.04
C ALA A 52 22.02 -20.15 4.04
N ARG A 53 22.21 -18.98 3.41
CA ARG A 53 23.47 -18.22 3.41
C ARG A 53 23.89 -17.84 4.83
N ALA A 54 23.00 -17.19 5.60
CA ALA A 54 23.25 -16.80 6.98
C ALA A 54 23.67 -18.00 7.84
N GLY A 55 22.91 -19.10 7.76
CA GLY A 55 23.21 -20.34 8.47
C GLY A 55 24.57 -20.97 8.14
N VAL A 56 25.14 -20.76 6.95
CA VAL A 56 26.55 -21.16 6.68
C VAL A 56 27.55 -20.19 7.32
N LEU A 57 27.29 -18.89 7.25
CA LEU A 57 28.20 -17.86 7.77
C LEU A 57 28.26 -17.83 9.30
N GLU A 58 27.20 -18.27 9.97
CA GLU A 58 27.13 -18.47 11.42
C GLU A 58 27.97 -19.67 11.91
N LEU A 59 28.34 -20.62 11.03
CA LEU A 59 29.15 -21.78 11.40
C LEU A 59 30.62 -21.42 11.61
N LYS A 60 31.10 -21.65 12.84
CA LYS A 60 32.52 -21.58 13.19
C LYS A 60 33.33 -22.64 12.41
N ARG A 61 34.57 -22.30 12.01
CA ARG A 61 35.44 -23.17 11.19
C ARG A 61 35.66 -24.58 11.75
N GLY A 62 35.67 -24.75 13.07
CA GLY A 62 35.82 -26.04 13.74
C GLY A 62 34.54 -26.87 13.89
N HIS A 63 33.39 -26.40 13.38
CA HIS A 63 32.14 -27.16 13.43
C HIS A 63 32.18 -28.33 12.43
N ARG A 64 31.70 -29.52 12.84
CA ARG A 64 31.70 -30.76 12.02
C ARG A 64 31.17 -30.56 10.60
N ASP A 65 30.10 -29.79 10.46
CA ASP A 65 29.44 -29.53 9.18
C ASP A 65 30.11 -28.43 8.33
N TYR A 66 31.07 -27.67 8.87
CA TYR A 66 31.56 -26.43 8.26
C TYR A 66 32.06 -26.61 6.83
N ALA A 67 32.89 -27.64 6.58
CA ALA A 67 33.44 -27.90 5.24
C ALA A 67 32.36 -28.24 4.20
N ALA A 68 31.34 -29.00 4.59
CA ALA A 68 30.21 -29.35 3.72
C ALA A 68 29.29 -28.14 3.46
N ALA A 69 29.00 -27.37 4.51
CA ALA A 69 28.19 -26.16 4.45
C ALA A 69 28.87 -25.07 3.59
N TYR A 70 30.18 -24.86 3.75
CA TYR A 70 30.95 -23.89 2.97
C TYR A 70 31.12 -24.32 1.50
N LYS A 71 31.26 -25.63 1.23
CA LYS A 71 31.19 -26.17 -0.15
C LYS A 71 29.83 -25.89 -0.79
N LEU A 72 28.73 -26.12 -0.08
CA LEU A 72 27.36 -25.81 -0.54
C LEU A 72 27.16 -24.31 -0.77
N LEU A 73 27.72 -23.45 0.09
CA LEU A 73 27.71 -22.00 -0.08
C LEU A 73 28.36 -21.58 -1.40
N LYS A 74 29.63 -21.97 -1.62
CA LYS A 74 30.39 -21.60 -2.81
C LYS A 74 29.84 -22.20 -4.10
N GLN A 75 29.35 -23.44 -4.07
CA GLN A 75 28.93 -24.17 -5.28
C GLN A 75 27.46 -23.98 -5.65
N LYS A 76 26.56 -23.66 -4.70
CA LYS A 76 25.11 -23.57 -4.99
C LYS A 76 24.46 -22.29 -4.47
N ILE A 77 24.68 -21.91 -3.20
CA ILE A 77 23.94 -20.79 -2.58
C ILE A 77 24.36 -19.44 -3.17
N GLU A 78 25.66 -19.13 -3.27
CA GLU A 78 26.13 -17.85 -3.84
C GLU A 78 25.80 -17.70 -5.34
N PRO A 79 26.04 -18.69 -6.22
CA PRO A 79 25.58 -18.62 -7.61
C PRO A 79 24.06 -18.41 -7.72
N ALA A 80 23.27 -19.17 -6.97
CA ALA A 80 21.80 -19.02 -6.97
C ALA A 80 21.34 -17.63 -6.53
N ARG A 81 21.94 -17.10 -5.45
CA ARG A 81 21.69 -15.75 -4.94
C ARG A 81 21.99 -14.70 -6.00
N ARG A 82 23.18 -14.75 -6.61
CA ARG A 82 23.63 -13.75 -7.59
C ARG A 82 22.75 -13.73 -8.84
N ARG A 83 22.29 -14.89 -9.33
CA ARG A 83 21.32 -14.96 -10.44
C ARG A 83 20.00 -14.26 -10.13
N ILE A 84 19.44 -14.49 -8.94
CA ILE A 84 18.16 -13.89 -8.53
C ILE A 84 18.32 -12.38 -8.26
N TYR A 85 19.46 -11.96 -7.70
CA TYR A 85 19.83 -10.54 -7.62
C TYR A 85 19.90 -9.88 -8.99
N VAL A 86 20.63 -10.47 -9.94
CA VAL A 86 20.78 -9.94 -11.32
C VAL A 86 19.44 -9.93 -12.08
N HIS A 87 18.56 -10.91 -11.85
CA HIS A 87 17.18 -10.90 -12.37
C HIS A 87 16.40 -9.68 -11.86
N TYR A 88 16.31 -9.51 -10.54
CA TYR A 88 15.58 -8.37 -9.95
C TYR A 88 16.21 -7.02 -10.33
N LEU A 89 17.54 -6.93 -10.38
CA LEU A 89 18.25 -5.71 -10.81
C LEU A 89 17.95 -5.37 -12.29
N ARG A 90 17.88 -6.37 -13.18
CA ARG A 90 17.50 -6.15 -14.58
C ARG A 90 16.03 -5.71 -14.71
N VAL A 91 15.13 -6.30 -13.94
CA VAL A 91 13.70 -5.92 -13.89
C VAL A 91 13.54 -4.48 -13.34
N ALA A 92 14.28 -4.12 -12.28
CA ALA A 92 14.28 -2.78 -11.71
C ALA A 92 14.80 -1.74 -12.72
N LYS A 93 15.98 -1.96 -13.30
CA LYS A 93 16.56 -1.11 -14.37
C LYS A 93 15.62 -0.98 -15.58
N ALA A 94 14.88 -2.03 -15.93
CA ALA A 94 13.91 -1.99 -17.03
C ALA A 94 12.67 -1.15 -16.71
N TYR A 95 12.11 -1.25 -15.50
CA TYR A 95 11.01 -0.38 -15.07
C TYR A 95 11.43 1.06 -14.82
N GLU A 96 12.66 1.30 -14.34
CA GLU A 96 13.27 2.63 -14.22
C GLU A 96 13.40 3.30 -15.61
N LYS A 97 13.87 2.57 -16.63
CA LYS A 97 13.91 3.06 -18.03
C LYS A 97 12.52 3.29 -18.65
N GLN A 98 11.47 2.69 -18.10
CA GLN A 98 10.07 2.87 -18.54
C GLN A 98 9.30 3.90 -17.70
N GLU A 99 9.98 4.59 -16.77
CA GLU A 99 9.38 5.55 -15.81
C GLU A 99 8.29 4.95 -14.90
N VAL A 100 8.23 3.62 -14.79
CA VAL A 100 7.23 2.92 -13.97
C VAL A 100 7.75 2.81 -12.52
N TRP A 101 7.99 3.97 -11.89
CA TRP A 101 8.73 4.12 -10.64
C TRP A 101 8.26 3.19 -9.52
N TYR A 102 6.95 2.93 -9.39
CA TYR A 102 6.42 2.04 -8.36
C TYR A 102 6.87 0.57 -8.54
N LYS A 103 6.94 0.06 -9.79
CA LYS A 103 7.45 -1.28 -10.06
C LYS A 103 8.97 -1.35 -9.97
N ALA A 104 9.67 -0.26 -10.33
CA ALA A 104 11.12 -0.16 -10.12
C ALA A 104 11.45 -0.21 -8.62
N MET A 105 10.67 0.50 -7.79
CA MET A 105 10.76 0.49 -6.33
C MET A 105 10.52 -0.90 -5.74
N GLU A 106 9.48 -1.61 -6.17
CA GLU A 106 9.22 -3.02 -5.78
C GLU A 106 10.39 -3.93 -6.18
N ALA A 107 10.87 -3.86 -7.42
CA ALA A 107 11.97 -4.70 -7.90
C ALA A 107 13.33 -4.37 -7.24
N TYR A 108 13.58 -3.12 -6.84
CA TYR A 108 14.74 -2.75 -6.03
C TYR A 108 14.63 -3.29 -4.59
N ALA A 109 13.42 -3.36 -4.01
CA ALA A 109 13.22 -4.04 -2.73
C ALA A 109 13.40 -5.57 -2.84
N ASP A 110 12.97 -6.19 -3.95
CA ASP A 110 13.24 -7.60 -4.24
C ASP A 110 14.75 -7.88 -4.38
N ALA A 111 15.49 -7.01 -5.07
CA ALA A 111 16.94 -7.08 -5.19
C ALA A 111 17.65 -6.86 -3.83
N LYS A 112 17.17 -5.91 -3.01
CA LYS A 112 17.64 -5.69 -1.63
C LYS A 112 17.56 -6.96 -0.79
N ALA A 113 16.48 -7.74 -0.95
CA ALA A 113 16.26 -8.97 -0.21
C ALA A 113 17.16 -10.17 -0.61
N VAL A 114 18.08 -10.00 -1.58
CA VAL A 114 19.01 -11.05 -2.05
C VAL A 114 20.46 -10.58 -2.33
N THR A 115 20.76 -9.28 -2.22
CA THR A 115 22.13 -8.76 -2.38
C THR A 115 22.98 -8.92 -1.11
N ILE A 116 24.31 -8.78 -1.23
CA ILE A 116 25.20 -8.55 -0.08
C ILE A 116 25.38 -7.07 0.26
N LYS A 117 24.88 -6.15 -0.58
CA LYS A 117 24.96 -4.68 -0.45
C LYS A 117 23.54 -4.07 -0.31
N PRO A 118 22.78 -4.37 0.76
CA PRO A 118 21.36 -4.02 0.85
C PRO A 118 21.11 -2.51 0.82
N ASP A 119 22.05 -1.71 1.34
CA ASP A 119 21.88 -0.25 1.47
C ASP A 119 21.93 0.45 0.11
N LEU A 120 22.74 -0.05 -0.83
CA LEU A 120 22.77 0.46 -2.22
C LEU A 120 21.43 0.25 -2.94
N MET A 121 20.76 -0.88 -2.67
CA MET A 121 19.43 -1.16 -3.20
C MET A 121 18.33 -0.36 -2.47
N GLU A 122 18.51 -0.03 -1.19
CA GLU A 122 17.62 0.90 -0.48
C GLU A 122 17.75 2.33 -1.00
N MET A 123 18.97 2.81 -1.26
CA MET A 123 19.18 4.12 -1.90
C MET A 123 18.46 4.19 -3.25
N LYS A 124 18.58 3.15 -4.08
CA LYS A 124 17.84 3.08 -5.36
C LYS A 124 16.33 2.96 -5.18
N ARG A 125 15.85 2.23 -4.16
CA ARG A 125 14.43 2.19 -3.79
C ARG A 125 13.90 3.59 -3.41
N ALA A 126 14.64 4.31 -2.57
CA ALA A 126 14.29 5.67 -2.11
C ALA A 126 14.33 6.70 -3.26
N GLU A 127 15.27 6.57 -4.20
CA GLU A 127 15.30 7.41 -5.42
C GLU A 127 14.02 7.24 -6.27
N MET A 128 13.53 5.99 -6.42
CA MET A 128 12.26 5.73 -7.12
C MET A 128 11.05 6.24 -6.31
N GLU A 129 11.11 6.17 -4.98
CA GLU A 129 10.08 6.72 -4.09
C GLU A 129 10.00 8.25 -4.21
N LEU A 130 11.13 8.95 -4.26
CA LEU A 130 11.21 10.40 -4.47
C LEU A 130 10.63 10.79 -5.84
N LYS A 131 11.06 10.12 -6.93
CA LYS A 131 10.51 10.32 -8.28
C LYS A 131 8.98 10.12 -8.33
N MET A 132 8.46 9.15 -7.57
CA MET A 132 7.01 8.92 -7.45
C MET A 132 6.30 10.03 -6.66
N ARG A 133 6.91 10.57 -5.59
CA ARG A 133 6.37 11.68 -4.80
C ARG A 133 6.33 12.97 -5.62
N GLN A 134 7.39 13.29 -6.35
CA GLN A 134 7.46 14.41 -7.28
C GLN A 134 6.36 14.33 -8.34
N LEU A 135 6.29 13.21 -9.09
CA LEU A 135 5.27 13.01 -10.13
C LEU A 135 3.83 13.13 -9.58
N ARG A 136 3.59 12.69 -8.34
CA ARG A 136 2.29 12.86 -7.68
C ARG A 136 2.00 14.33 -7.35
N LEU A 137 2.99 15.04 -6.80
CA LEU A 137 2.90 16.45 -6.44
C LEU A 137 2.59 17.31 -7.67
N ASP A 138 3.38 17.18 -8.74
CA ASP A 138 3.18 17.94 -9.99
C ASP A 138 1.81 17.68 -10.63
N ARG A 139 1.37 16.41 -10.69
CA ARG A 139 0.08 16.04 -11.27
C ARG A 139 -1.10 16.59 -10.48
N LEU A 140 -1.06 16.52 -9.15
CA LEU A 140 -2.12 17.05 -8.31
C LEU A 140 -2.12 18.58 -8.24
N LEU A 141 -0.95 19.23 -8.23
CA LEU A 141 -0.84 20.69 -8.37
C LEU A 141 -1.42 21.17 -9.70
N ALA A 142 -1.02 20.54 -10.82
CA ALA A 142 -1.55 20.89 -12.14
C ALA A 142 -3.08 20.69 -12.22
N GLN A 143 -3.60 19.60 -11.63
CA GLN A 143 -5.04 19.38 -11.54
C GLN A 143 -5.73 20.48 -10.71
N ARG A 144 -5.33 20.73 -9.46
CA ARG A 144 -5.96 21.76 -8.61
C ARG A 144 -5.89 23.15 -9.23
N ARG A 145 -4.75 23.54 -9.80
CA ARG A 145 -4.60 24.79 -10.55
C ARG A 145 -5.59 24.89 -11.71
N SER A 146 -5.85 23.80 -12.43
CA SER A 146 -6.84 23.79 -13.52
C SER A 146 -8.29 23.85 -13.01
N GLU A 147 -8.62 23.18 -11.90
CA GLU A 147 -9.95 23.21 -11.26
C GLU A 147 -10.26 24.63 -10.78
N ASP A 148 -9.37 25.21 -9.97
CA ASP A 148 -9.52 26.55 -9.40
C ASP A 148 -9.51 27.66 -10.49
N ALA A 149 -8.75 27.47 -11.58
CA ALA A 149 -8.78 28.40 -12.72
C ALA A 149 -10.12 28.39 -13.47
N VAL A 150 -10.82 27.25 -13.54
CA VAL A 150 -12.18 27.19 -14.10
C VAL A 150 -13.16 27.93 -13.17
N TRP A 151 -13.09 27.71 -11.85
CA TRP A 151 -13.90 28.45 -10.88
C TRP A 151 -13.68 29.98 -10.99
N MET A 152 -12.42 30.45 -11.06
CA MET A 152 -12.14 31.88 -11.24
C MET A 152 -12.57 32.44 -12.60
N GLN A 153 -12.58 31.65 -13.68
CA GLN A 153 -13.08 32.11 -14.98
C GLN A 153 -14.59 32.40 -14.92
N HIS A 154 -15.36 31.55 -14.23
CA HIS A 154 -16.81 31.71 -14.07
C HIS A 154 -17.21 33.00 -13.33
N LEU A 155 -16.34 33.58 -12.50
CA LEU A 155 -16.57 34.88 -11.86
C LEU A 155 -16.98 35.97 -12.88
N THR A 156 -16.36 35.95 -14.06
CA THR A 156 -16.62 36.96 -15.11
C THR A 156 -17.96 36.77 -15.83
N ALA A 157 -18.60 35.60 -15.71
CA ALA A 157 -19.93 35.33 -16.27
C ALA A 157 -21.07 35.98 -15.46
N TYR A 158 -20.78 36.43 -14.23
CA TYR A 158 -21.72 37.17 -13.37
C TYR A 158 -21.57 38.69 -13.49
N ASN A 159 -20.77 39.19 -14.43
CA ASN A 159 -20.76 40.60 -14.79
C ASN A 159 -21.97 40.91 -15.70
N PRO A 160 -22.74 41.99 -15.45
CA PRO A 160 -23.83 42.42 -16.33
C PRO A 160 -23.38 42.56 -17.80
N PRO A 161 -24.08 41.95 -18.77
CA PRO A 161 -23.75 42.08 -20.18
C PRO A 161 -24.09 43.49 -20.68
N LYS A 162 -23.39 43.95 -21.73
CA LYS A 162 -23.58 45.30 -22.30
C LYS A 162 -25.06 45.54 -22.68
N GLY A 163 -25.70 46.46 -21.96
CA GLY A 163 -27.12 46.79 -22.11
C GLY A 163 -27.96 46.53 -20.85
N VAL A 164 -27.43 45.76 -19.90
CA VAL A 164 -27.91 45.65 -18.52
C VAL A 164 -27.17 46.67 -17.65
N ASP A 165 -27.79 47.13 -16.56
CA ASP A 165 -27.17 48.03 -15.59
C ASP A 165 -25.98 47.35 -14.88
N PRO A 166 -24.79 47.97 -14.78
CA PRO A 166 -23.69 47.49 -13.95
C PRO A 166 -24.02 47.28 -12.46
N GLN A 167 -25.16 47.78 -11.97
CA GLN A 167 -25.69 47.60 -10.61
C GLN A 167 -27.02 46.82 -10.58
N ASP A 168 -27.33 46.04 -11.62
CA ASP A 168 -28.50 45.17 -11.65
C ASP A 168 -28.53 44.20 -10.45
N GLU A 169 -29.63 44.23 -9.68
CA GLU A 169 -29.77 43.50 -8.41
C GLU A 169 -29.67 41.97 -8.61
N ALA A 170 -30.17 41.43 -9.72
CA ALA A 170 -30.13 40.00 -9.99
C ALA A 170 -28.69 39.55 -10.31
N PHE A 171 -27.95 40.32 -11.12
CA PHE A 171 -26.53 40.04 -11.36
C PHE A 171 -25.68 40.21 -10.10
N LEU A 172 -25.88 41.28 -9.32
CA LEU A 172 -25.19 41.49 -8.04
C LEU A 172 -25.46 40.36 -7.04
N HIS A 173 -26.71 39.88 -6.94
CA HIS A 173 -27.06 38.74 -6.09
C HIS A 173 -26.36 37.45 -6.52
N GLN A 174 -26.31 37.15 -7.83
CA GLN A 174 -25.63 35.96 -8.35
C GLN A 174 -24.10 36.06 -8.17
N GLN A 175 -23.51 37.23 -8.45
CA GLN A 175 -22.09 37.48 -8.22
C GLN A 175 -21.71 37.33 -6.74
N LYS A 176 -22.55 37.84 -5.82
CA LYS A 176 -22.35 37.64 -4.39
C LYS A 176 -22.40 36.16 -4.01
N GLY A 177 -23.45 35.43 -4.42
CA GLY A 177 -23.57 34.00 -4.11
C GLY A 177 -22.42 33.16 -4.65
N PHE A 178 -21.84 33.55 -5.79
CA PHE A 178 -20.64 32.92 -6.33
C PHE A 178 -19.37 33.26 -5.53
N ASN A 179 -19.22 34.51 -5.07
CA ASN A 179 -18.13 34.91 -4.18
C ASN A 179 -18.20 34.18 -2.82
N ASP A 180 -19.40 34.05 -2.24
CA ASP A 180 -19.62 33.31 -0.99
C ASP A 180 -19.20 31.83 -1.15
N PHE A 181 -19.51 31.20 -2.30
CA PHE A 181 -19.04 29.86 -2.65
C PHE A 181 -17.51 29.76 -2.83
N LEU A 182 -16.88 30.76 -3.48
CA LEU A 182 -15.42 30.80 -3.62
C LEU A 182 -14.72 30.91 -2.25
N ALA A 183 -15.33 31.62 -1.29
CA ALA A 183 -14.85 31.68 0.08
C ALA A 183 -14.97 30.32 0.80
N GLU A 184 -16.13 29.65 0.73
CA GLU A 184 -16.31 28.30 1.30
C GLU A 184 -15.30 27.29 0.74
N ARG A 185 -15.02 27.36 -0.58
CA ARG A 185 -13.99 26.54 -1.25
C ARG A 185 -12.57 26.86 -0.74
N ALA A 186 -12.25 28.13 -0.50
CA ALA A 186 -10.96 28.55 0.03
C ALA A 186 -10.77 28.11 1.49
N ASP A 187 -11.80 28.21 2.33
CA ASP A 187 -11.77 27.76 3.73
C ASP A 187 -11.66 26.24 3.82
N THR A 188 -12.39 25.51 2.98
CA THR A 188 -12.28 24.05 2.84
C THR A 188 -10.86 23.63 2.47
N ALA A 189 -10.20 24.35 1.54
CA ALA A 189 -8.82 24.09 1.17
C ALA A 189 -7.84 24.34 2.34
N PHE A 190 -8.07 25.39 3.12
CA PHE A 190 -7.26 25.71 4.32
C PHE A 190 -7.37 24.65 5.41
N ASP A 191 -8.57 24.14 5.69
CA ASP A 191 -8.78 23.09 6.70
C ASP A 191 -8.30 21.70 6.25
N GLU A 192 -8.44 21.36 4.96
CA GLU A 192 -7.79 20.18 4.41
C GLU A 192 -6.25 20.30 4.45
N ALA A 193 -5.66 21.47 4.16
CA ALA A 193 -4.23 21.67 4.32
C ALA A 193 -3.74 21.40 5.76
N LYS A 194 -4.43 21.94 6.78
CA LYS A 194 -4.17 21.64 8.20
C LYS A 194 -4.35 20.15 8.52
N ARG A 195 -5.34 19.48 7.90
CA ARG A 195 -5.60 18.05 8.09
C ARG A 195 -4.47 17.20 7.50
N TYR A 196 -4.01 17.49 6.29
CA TYR A 196 -2.89 16.78 5.66
C TYR A 196 -1.56 17.02 6.40
N LEU A 197 -1.30 18.24 6.88
CA LEU A 197 -0.10 18.54 7.66
C LEU A 197 -0.05 17.75 8.98
N ARG A 198 -1.15 17.75 9.76
CA ARG A 198 -1.30 16.92 10.97
C ARG A 198 -1.12 15.42 10.71
N ASN A 199 -1.47 14.95 9.51
CA ASN A 199 -1.29 13.57 9.06
C ASN A 199 0.12 13.28 8.49
N LYS A 200 1.07 14.23 8.59
CA LYS A 200 2.44 14.14 8.06
C LYS A 200 2.49 13.94 6.54
N GLN A 201 1.61 14.65 5.81
CA GLN A 201 1.52 14.64 4.34
C GLN A 201 1.74 16.07 3.79
N PRO A 202 2.95 16.66 3.98
CA PRO A 202 3.22 18.06 3.64
C PRO A 202 3.06 18.35 2.14
N GLU A 203 3.27 17.38 1.25
CA GLU A 203 3.04 17.55 -0.19
C GLU A 203 1.55 17.80 -0.52
N ILE A 204 0.64 17.10 0.16
CA ILE A 204 -0.80 17.26 -0.04
C ILE A 204 -1.32 18.51 0.69
N ALA A 205 -0.73 18.83 1.85
CA ALA A 205 -0.97 20.11 2.51
C ALA A 205 -0.54 21.30 1.61
N TYR A 206 0.58 21.18 0.91
CA TYR A 206 1.07 22.18 -0.04
C TYR A 206 0.09 22.40 -1.21
N ILE A 207 -0.48 21.33 -1.75
CA ILE A 207 -1.46 21.39 -2.83
C ILE A 207 -2.72 22.18 -2.41
N GLU A 208 -3.27 21.93 -1.23
CA GLU A 208 -4.50 22.61 -0.79
C GLU A 208 -4.23 24.03 -0.24
N ILE A 209 -3.09 24.31 0.40
CA ILE A 209 -2.77 25.69 0.82
C ILE A 209 -2.47 26.61 -0.39
N GLU A 210 -1.90 26.06 -1.46
CA GLU A 210 -1.67 26.79 -2.71
C GLU A 210 -2.98 27.02 -3.48
N SER A 211 -3.99 26.16 -3.28
CA SER A 211 -5.36 26.42 -3.71
C SER A 211 -6.02 27.54 -2.91
N HIS A 212 -5.97 27.50 -1.57
CA HIS A 212 -6.47 28.57 -0.70
C HIS A 212 -5.86 29.93 -1.06
N LEU A 213 -4.53 30.03 -1.18
CA LEU A 213 -3.82 31.29 -1.49
C LEU A 213 -4.00 31.77 -2.94
N ARG A 214 -4.57 30.96 -3.84
CA ARG A 214 -5.00 31.43 -5.17
C ARG A 214 -6.43 31.98 -5.18
N LEU A 215 -7.23 31.70 -4.14
CA LEU A 215 -8.59 32.23 -3.95
C LEU A 215 -8.62 33.40 -2.94
N GLN A 216 -7.72 33.39 -1.95
CA GLN A 216 -7.53 34.42 -0.92
C GLN A 216 -6.03 34.76 -0.79
N PRO A 217 -5.44 35.55 -1.71
CA PRO A 217 -3.99 35.80 -1.75
C PRO A 217 -3.45 36.56 -0.54
N ASP A 218 -4.25 37.46 0.03
CA ASP A 218 -3.88 38.30 1.19
C ASP A 218 -4.09 37.61 2.55
N SER A 219 -4.37 36.31 2.55
CA SER A 219 -4.59 35.51 3.76
C SER A 219 -3.30 35.34 4.57
N GLU A 220 -3.13 36.18 5.62
CA GLU A 220 -2.03 36.04 6.59
C GLU A 220 -1.93 34.63 7.19
N SER A 221 -3.08 34.02 7.51
CA SER A 221 -3.16 32.69 8.11
C SER A 221 -2.79 31.60 7.09
N GLY A 222 -3.18 31.79 5.83
CA GLY A 222 -2.75 30.97 4.71
C GLY A 222 -1.24 31.03 4.47
N MET A 223 -0.66 32.24 4.49
CA MET A 223 0.78 32.47 4.32
C MET A 223 1.60 31.87 5.46
N LYS A 224 1.13 31.98 6.71
CA LYS A 224 1.76 31.35 7.89
C LYS A 224 1.75 29.82 7.78
N LEU A 225 0.62 29.22 7.39
CA LEU A 225 0.52 27.77 7.18
C LEU A 225 1.37 27.29 5.98
N LEU A 226 1.47 28.07 4.90
CA LEU A 226 2.36 27.77 3.77
C LEU A 226 3.84 27.74 4.20
N ALA A 227 4.25 28.58 5.16
CA ALA A 227 5.60 28.53 5.72
C ALA A 227 5.83 27.24 6.52
N GLU A 228 4.93 26.89 7.45
CA GLU A 228 5.00 25.65 8.24
C GLU A 228 5.04 24.39 7.36
N ILE A 229 4.24 24.38 6.28
CA ILE A 229 4.23 23.29 5.29
C ILE A 229 5.59 23.18 4.58
N ARG A 230 6.20 24.31 4.18
CA ARG A 230 7.52 24.33 3.51
C ARG A 230 8.65 23.86 4.41
N GLU A 231 8.59 24.11 5.71
CA GLU A 231 9.58 23.60 6.67
C GLU A 231 9.53 22.07 6.83
N GLN A 232 8.34 21.48 6.68
CA GLN A 232 8.13 20.03 6.75
C GLN A 232 8.28 19.30 5.40
N LEU A 233 8.40 20.03 4.28
CA LEU A 233 8.47 19.46 2.94
C LEU A 233 9.88 18.93 2.64
N PRO A 234 10.04 17.72 2.06
CA PRO A 234 11.35 17.20 1.65
C PRO A 234 12.10 18.19 0.74
N LYS A 235 13.37 18.45 1.05
CA LYS A 235 14.21 19.42 0.31
C LYS A 235 14.55 18.95 -1.10
N GLU A 236 14.37 17.66 -1.34
CA GLU A 236 14.61 16.95 -2.58
C GLU A 236 13.40 16.96 -3.53
N LEU A 237 12.27 17.56 -3.12
CA LEU A 237 11.11 17.79 -3.98
C LEU A 237 11.12 19.21 -4.55
N GLU A 238 10.96 19.32 -5.87
CA GLU A 238 10.95 20.58 -6.58
C GLU A 238 9.53 21.17 -6.62
N LEU A 239 9.38 22.36 -6.07
CA LEU A 239 8.10 23.08 -6.04
C LEU A 239 7.90 23.85 -7.36
N SER A 240 7.30 23.18 -8.34
CA SER A 240 6.94 23.72 -9.65
C SER A 240 6.13 25.02 -9.55
N LYS A 241 6.82 26.17 -9.66
CA LYS A 241 6.21 27.47 -9.94
C LYS A 241 5.55 27.39 -11.31
N LEU A 242 4.30 27.85 -11.43
CA LEU A 242 3.67 27.94 -12.74
C LEU A 242 4.13 29.24 -13.43
N ASP A 243 4.64 29.15 -14.65
CA ASP A 243 4.74 30.32 -15.53
C ASP A 243 3.34 30.88 -15.80
N SER A 244 3.24 32.20 -15.92
CA SER A 244 1.96 32.91 -16.10
C SER A 244 1.19 32.38 -17.33
N PRO A 245 -0.15 32.20 -17.25
CA PRO A 245 -0.91 31.41 -18.23
C PRO A 245 -1.00 32.07 -19.62
N LYS A 246 0.00 31.79 -20.47
CA LYS A 246 -0.04 32.00 -21.93
C LYS A 246 -0.22 30.67 -22.68
N SER A 247 -1.25 29.91 -22.29
CA SER A 247 -1.72 28.74 -23.06
C SER A 247 -3.22 28.85 -23.30
N LYS A 248 -3.67 28.52 -24.51
CA LYS A 248 -5.09 28.53 -24.86
C LYS A 248 -5.80 27.39 -24.13
N SER A 249 -7.00 27.65 -23.63
CA SER A 249 -7.82 26.63 -22.96
C SER A 249 -8.22 25.52 -23.93
N SER A 250 -7.51 24.40 -23.87
CA SER A 250 -7.98 23.10 -24.34
C SER A 250 -8.47 22.32 -23.11
N GLN A 251 -9.72 22.56 -22.70
CA GLN A 251 -10.36 21.73 -21.67
C GLN A 251 -10.33 20.26 -22.12
N PRO A 252 -9.82 19.31 -21.32
CA PRO A 252 -9.99 17.91 -21.63
C PRO A 252 -11.47 17.56 -21.47
N GLU A 253 -12.09 16.97 -22.50
CA GLU A 253 -13.47 16.49 -22.41
C GLU A 253 -13.60 15.42 -21.33
N ILE A 254 -14.10 15.81 -20.15
CA ILE A 254 -14.51 14.87 -19.11
C ILE A 254 -15.78 14.19 -19.62
N LYS A 255 -15.61 13.04 -20.28
CA LYS A 255 -16.72 12.21 -20.77
C LYS A 255 -17.66 11.87 -19.62
N GLY A 256 -18.83 12.52 -19.61
CA GLY A 256 -19.87 12.29 -18.62
C GLY A 256 -20.26 10.82 -18.59
N VAL A 257 -20.03 10.16 -17.46
CA VAL A 257 -20.43 8.77 -17.26
C VAL A 257 -21.95 8.69 -17.34
N SER A 258 -22.45 7.89 -18.28
CA SER A 258 -23.88 7.80 -18.59
C SER A 258 -24.73 7.48 -17.35
N PRO A 259 -25.99 7.95 -17.28
CA PRO A 259 -26.87 7.63 -16.17
C PRO A 259 -27.11 6.11 -16.10
N HIS A 260 -26.50 5.46 -15.11
CA HIS A 260 -26.74 4.05 -14.84
C HIS A 260 -28.21 3.82 -14.45
N GLN A 261 -28.77 2.69 -14.88
CA GLN A 261 -30.11 2.25 -14.49
C GLN A 261 -30.25 2.22 -12.95
N PRO A 262 -31.44 2.54 -12.41
CA PRO A 262 -31.66 2.59 -10.97
C PRO A 262 -31.56 1.19 -10.35
N VAL A 263 -30.42 0.92 -9.73
CA VAL A 263 -30.14 -0.32 -8.99
C VAL A 263 -31.09 -0.46 -7.81
N THR A 264 -31.69 -1.63 -7.61
CA THR A 264 -32.65 -1.89 -6.53
C THR A 264 -32.06 -2.66 -5.35
N ALA A 265 -32.69 -2.53 -4.19
CA ALA A 265 -32.32 -3.27 -2.99
C ALA A 265 -32.38 -4.80 -3.16
N GLU A 266 -33.31 -5.32 -3.98
CA GLU A 266 -33.42 -6.75 -4.25
C GLU A 266 -32.30 -7.27 -5.16
N GLN A 267 -31.86 -6.50 -6.15
CA GLN A 267 -30.68 -6.85 -6.96
C GLN A 267 -29.42 -7.00 -6.08
N ILE A 268 -29.23 -6.10 -5.11
CA ILE A 268 -28.13 -6.17 -4.14
C ILE A 268 -28.25 -7.42 -3.24
N LYS A 269 -29.44 -7.71 -2.70
CA LYS A 269 -29.70 -8.91 -1.89
C LYS A 269 -29.46 -10.20 -2.68
N GLU A 270 -29.85 -10.22 -3.94
CA GLU A 270 -29.73 -11.39 -4.81
C GLU A 270 -28.27 -11.65 -5.22
N ALA A 271 -27.49 -10.61 -5.49
CA ALA A 271 -26.04 -10.72 -5.67
C ALA A 271 -25.33 -11.19 -4.37
N ILE A 272 -25.79 -10.77 -3.19
CA ILE A 272 -25.31 -11.28 -1.89
C ILE A 272 -25.64 -12.78 -1.71
N ARG A 273 -26.83 -13.23 -2.12
CA ARG A 273 -27.22 -14.66 -2.07
C ARG A 273 -26.36 -15.52 -3.02
N LYS A 274 -26.04 -15.01 -4.20
CA LYS A 274 -25.23 -15.68 -5.24
C LYS A 274 -23.70 -15.55 -5.01
N ASP A 275 -23.27 -15.14 -3.82
CA ASP A 275 -21.88 -14.86 -3.41
C ASP A 275 -21.09 -13.92 -4.35
N ARG A 276 -21.80 -13.09 -5.14
CA ARG A 276 -21.22 -12.12 -6.08
C ARG A 276 -20.83 -10.83 -5.37
N LEU A 277 -20.01 -10.96 -4.32
CA LEU A 277 -19.84 -9.91 -3.32
C LEU A 277 -19.21 -8.61 -3.87
N LEU A 278 -18.39 -8.69 -4.93
CA LEU A 278 -17.84 -7.51 -5.61
C LEU A 278 -18.88 -6.78 -6.47
N GLU A 279 -19.71 -7.52 -7.20
CA GLU A 279 -20.86 -7.00 -7.97
C GLU A 279 -21.84 -6.29 -7.02
N ALA A 280 -22.17 -6.94 -5.90
CA ALA A 280 -23.01 -6.38 -4.83
C ALA A 280 -22.43 -5.10 -4.22
N ARG A 281 -21.10 -4.99 -4.07
CA ARG A 281 -20.41 -3.79 -3.57
C ARG A 281 -20.52 -2.62 -4.55
N GLN A 282 -20.36 -2.88 -5.85
CA GLN A 282 -20.53 -1.86 -6.89
C GLN A 282 -21.98 -1.38 -6.95
N MET A 283 -22.95 -2.31 -7.00
CA MET A 283 -24.38 -2.02 -6.97
C MET A 283 -24.78 -1.21 -5.73
N LEU A 284 -24.32 -1.58 -4.54
CA LEU A 284 -24.58 -0.85 -3.30
C LEU A 284 -24.00 0.57 -3.33
N ASN A 285 -22.79 0.77 -3.88
CA ASN A 285 -22.19 2.10 -4.00
C ASN A 285 -22.97 3.01 -4.96
N SER A 286 -23.63 2.47 -5.99
CA SER A 286 -24.55 3.22 -6.84
C SER A 286 -25.88 3.51 -6.12
N TYR A 287 -26.49 2.51 -5.48
CA TYR A 287 -27.73 2.66 -4.70
C TYR A 287 -27.59 3.69 -3.56
N ARG A 288 -26.43 3.77 -2.90
CA ARG A 288 -26.12 4.80 -1.91
C ARG A 288 -26.07 6.21 -2.50
N ARG A 289 -25.55 6.37 -3.73
CA ARG A 289 -25.46 7.67 -4.42
C ARG A 289 -26.82 8.17 -4.91
N SER A 290 -27.77 7.26 -5.16
CA SER A 290 -29.17 7.57 -5.48
C SER A 290 -30.08 7.62 -4.24
N GLY A 291 -29.56 7.90 -3.04
CA GLY A 291 -30.36 8.07 -1.81
C GLY A 291 -31.07 6.80 -1.30
N GLY A 292 -30.63 5.60 -1.71
CA GLY A 292 -31.33 4.35 -1.49
C GLY A 292 -31.63 4.00 -0.02
N ALA A 293 -32.92 3.89 0.32
CA ALA A 293 -33.39 3.59 1.66
C ALA A 293 -32.81 2.26 2.21
N GLY A 294 -32.41 2.26 3.49
CA GLY A 294 -31.87 1.06 4.14
C GLY A 294 -30.48 0.61 3.67
N ALA A 295 -29.81 1.36 2.77
CA ALA A 295 -28.49 0.99 2.24
C ALA A 295 -27.41 0.75 3.33
N SER A 296 -27.50 1.41 4.50
CA SER A 296 -26.61 1.16 5.64
C SER A 296 -26.72 -0.27 6.19
N ARG A 297 -27.94 -0.86 6.21
CA ARG A 297 -28.16 -2.25 6.66
C ARG A 297 -27.66 -3.26 5.63
N LEU A 298 -27.85 -2.97 4.34
CA LEU A 298 -27.26 -3.76 3.24
C LEU A 298 -25.72 -3.69 3.27
N SER A 299 -25.14 -2.53 3.57
CA SER A 299 -23.70 -2.34 3.75
C SER A 299 -23.14 -3.20 4.89
N ALA A 300 -23.78 -3.17 6.07
CA ALA A 300 -23.37 -4.01 7.20
C ALA A 300 -23.44 -5.52 6.86
N GLN A 301 -24.52 -5.96 6.21
CA GLN A 301 -24.69 -7.36 5.79
C GLN A 301 -23.64 -7.79 4.75
N LEU A 302 -23.40 -6.96 3.73
CA LEU A 302 -22.40 -7.22 2.69
C LEU A 302 -20.98 -7.24 3.26
N ASN A 303 -20.61 -6.24 4.07
CA ASN A 303 -19.28 -6.16 4.68
C ASN A 303 -19.02 -7.33 5.63
N LYS A 304 -20.04 -7.82 6.37
CA LYS A 304 -19.92 -9.04 7.17
C LYS A 304 -19.65 -10.27 6.29
N ARG A 305 -20.43 -10.46 5.20
CA ARG A 305 -20.23 -11.56 4.23
C ARG A 305 -18.83 -11.52 3.60
N ILE A 306 -18.38 -10.35 3.16
CA ILE A 306 -17.05 -10.13 2.59
C ILE A 306 -15.95 -10.46 3.60
N SER A 307 -16.05 -9.96 4.84
CA SER A 307 -15.07 -10.22 5.89
C SER A 307 -14.93 -11.71 6.20
N THR A 308 -16.05 -12.43 6.34
CA THR A 308 -16.04 -13.89 6.53
C THR A 308 -15.46 -14.63 5.32
N ARG A 309 -15.86 -14.28 4.08
CA ARG A 309 -15.35 -14.94 2.87
C ARG A 309 -13.83 -14.71 2.69
N ALA A 310 -13.36 -13.47 2.87
CA ALA A 310 -11.94 -13.13 2.76
C ALA A 310 -11.09 -13.76 3.89
N GLY A 311 -11.61 -13.81 5.12
CA GLY A 311 -10.97 -14.51 6.24
C GLY A 311 -10.84 -16.02 6.00
N ASN A 312 -11.88 -16.66 5.49
CA ASN A 312 -11.83 -18.09 5.14
C ASN A 312 -10.81 -18.36 4.02
N LEU A 313 -10.82 -17.55 2.96
CA LEU A 313 -9.83 -17.62 1.87
C LEU A 313 -8.39 -17.41 2.38
N PHE A 314 -8.18 -16.45 3.28
CA PHE A 314 -6.86 -16.24 3.89
C PHE A 314 -6.40 -17.44 4.75
N GLY A 315 -7.33 -18.09 5.45
CA GLY A 315 -7.10 -19.35 6.16
C GLY A 315 -6.72 -20.50 5.21
N SER A 316 -7.45 -20.70 4.12
CA SER A 316 -7.15 -21.71 3.09
C SER A 316 -5.79 -21.46 2.44
N GLY A 317 -5.46 -20.22 2.07
CA GLY A 317 -4.15 -19.87 1.53
C GLY A 317 -3.01 -20.11 2.52
N SER A 318 -3.24 -19.83 3.81
CA SER A 318 -2.29 -20.13 4.89
C SER A 318 -2.10 -21.63 5.13
N TYR A 319 -3.14 -22.44 4.92
CA TYR A 319 -3.03 -23.90 4.97
C TYR A 319 -2.20 -24.43 3.79
N ALA A 320 -2.55 -24.02 2.56
CA ALA A 320 -1.83 -24.42 1.34
C ALA A 320 -0.35 -24.02 1.39
N PHE A 321 -0.04 -22.80 1.86
CA PHE A 321 1.34 -22.32 2.00
C PHE A 321 2.18 -23.17 2.97
N ARG A 322 1.59 -23.68 4.06
CA ARG A 322 2.27 -24.58 5.01
C ARG A 322 2.54 -25.98 4.45
N HIS A 323 1.82 -26.40 3.42
CA HIS A 323 2.02 -27.67 2.71
C HIS A 323 2.77 -27.46 1.37
N GLU A 324 3.44 -26.32 1.22
CA GLU A 324 4.24 -25.93 0.04
C GLU A 324 3.44 -25.83 -1.29
N GLN A 325 2.10 -25.85 -1.21
CA GLN A 325 1.17 -25.68 -2.34
C GLN A 325 1.04 -24.20 -2.74
N LEU A 326 2.15 -23.62 -3.22
CA LEU A 326 2.26 -22.17 -3.47
C LEU A 326 1.24 -21.64 -4.50
N ASP A 327 0.85 -22.44 -5.49
CA ASP A 327 -0.14 -22.03 -6.49
C ASP A 327 -1.54 -21.83 -5.91
N GLU A 328 -1.97 -22.74 -5.03
CA GLU A 328 -3.24 -22.63 -4.31
C GLU A 328 -3.19 -21.49 -3.28
N ALA A 329 -2.06 -21.32 -2.58
CA ALA A 329 -1.84 -20.20 -1.67
C ALA A 329 -1.96 -18.84 -2.37
N ILE A 330 -1.30 -18.68 -3.53
CA ILE A 330 -1.39 -17.46 -4.36
C ILE A 330 -2.82 -17.24 -4.85
N LYS A 331 -3.53 -18.29 -5.28
CA LYS A 331 -4.93 -18.19 -5.70
C LYS A 331 -5.80 -17.68 -4.57
N TYR A 332 -5.85 -18.39 -3.44
CA TYR A 332 -6.71 -18.05 -2.30
C TYR A 332 -6.41 -16.65 -1.74
N TRP A 333 -5.13 -16.28 -1.63
CA TRP A 333 -4.77 -14.94 -1.16
C TRP A 333 -5.08 -13.83 -2.18
N SER A 334 -5.06 -14.12 -3.49
CA SER A 334 -5.51 -13.15 -4.51
C SER A 334 -7.02 -12.89 -4.44
N GLU A 335 -7.84 -13.93 -4.19
CA GLU A 335 -9.28 -13.78 -3.97
C GLU A 335 -9.56 -12.99 -2.67
N ALA A 336 -8.79 -13.24 -1.59
CA ALA A 336 -8.92 -12.51 -0.32
C ALA A 336 -8.55 -11.02 -0.45
N VAL A 337 -7.47 -10.69 -1.17
CA VAL A 337 -7.06 -9.30 -1.43
C VAL A 337 -8.08 -8.57 -2.31
N ALA A 338 -8.64 -9.21 -3.33
CA ALA A 338 -9.69 -8.60 -4.16
C ALA A 338 -10.94 -8.22 -3.35
N LEU A 339 -11.30 -9.05 -2.36
CA LEU A 339 -12.40 -8.79 -1.44
C LEU A 339 -12.07 -7.69 -0.41
N MET A 340 -10.86 -7.66 0.13
CA MET A 340 -10.41 -6.72 1.16
C MET A 340 -9.05 -6.09 0.83
N PRO A 341 -8.97 -5.16 -0.16
CA PRO A 341 -7.69 -4.59 -0.60
C PRO A 341 -7.02 -3.66 0.44
N GLY A 342 -7.75 -3.25 1.48
CA GLY A 342 -7.22 -2.48 2.61
C GLY A 342 -6.60 -3.30 3.74
N ARG A 343 -6.50 -4.64 3.62
CA ARG A 343 -5.78 -5.48 4.59
C ARG A 343 -4.35 -5.73 4.10
N SER A 344 -3.37 -5.05 4.72
CA SER A 344 -1.95 -5.19 4.39
C SER A 344 -1.45 -6.62 4.59
N ASP A 345 -1.87 -7.30 5.66
CA ASP A 345 -1.47 -8.69 5.95
C ASP A 345 -1.86 -9.69 4.85
N TYR A 346 -2.97 -9.45 4.15
CA TYR A 346 -3.40 -10.26 3.00
C TYR A 346 -2.54 -9.97 1.76
N ALA A 347 -2.23 -8.69 1.50
CA ALA A 347 -1.36 -8.28 0.40
C ALA A 347 0.08 -8.79 0.58
N ASP A 348 0.63 -8.64 1.78
CA ASP A 348 1.97 -9.11 2.15
C ASP A 348 2.11 -10.63 1.99
N ALA A 349 1.09 -11.40 2.39
CA ALA A 349 1.09 -12.85 2.25
C ALA A 349 1.10 -13.27 0.76
N LEU A 350 0.23 -12.64 -0.05
CA LEU A 350 0.18 -12.84 -1.49
C LEU A 350 1.51 -12.50 -2.18
N HIS A 351 2.12 -11.37 -1.81
CA HIS A 351 3.41 -10.92 -2.33
C HIS A 351 4.53 -11.92 -1.97
N ARG A 352 4.63 -12.33 -0.70
CA ARG A 352 5.62 -13.33 -0.23
C ARG A 352 5.52 -14.67 -0.95
N ALA A 353 4.31 -15.19 -1.20
CA ALA A 353 4.15 -16.43 -1.97
C ALA A 353 4.52 -16.28 -3.45
N ARG A 354 4.21 -15.14 -4.07
CA ARG A 354 4.61 -14.85 -5.46
C ARG A 354 6.13 -14.76 -5.60
N GLN A 355 6.81 -14.02 -4.73
CA GLN A 355 8.28 -13.97 -4.65
C GLN A 355 8.87 -15.38 -4.49
N LEU A 356 8.33 -16.18 -3.57
CA LEU A 356 8.85 -17.53 -3.30
C LEU A 356 8.67 -18.47 -4.51
N LYS A 357 7.50 -18.46 -5.15
CA LYS A 357 7.24 -19.23 -6.39
C LYS A 357 8.20 -18.81 -7.51
N GLU A 358 8.39 -17.50 -7.71
CA GLU A 358 9.32 -16.98 -8.72
C GLU A 358 10.76 -17.43 -8.44
N ARG A 359 11.24 -17.28 -7.20
CA ARG A 359 12.60 -17.69 -6.80
C ARG A 359 12.81 -19.19 -6.97
N LEU A 360 11.84 -20.03 -6.63
CA LEU A 360 11.87 -21.47 -6.89
C LEU A 360 11.88 -21.79 -8.40
N ASN A 361 11.16 -21.03 -9.23
CA ASN A 361 11.22 -21.19 -10.68
C ASN A 361 12.58 -20.76 -11.27
N LEU A 362 13.19 -19.69 -10.75
CA LEU A 362 14.54 -19.25 -11.12
C LEU A 362 15.62 -20.25 -10.68
N LEU A 363 15.42 -20.94 -9.55
CA LEU A 363 16.27 -22.06 -9.13
C LEU A 363 16.12 -23.29 -10.05
N ARG A 364 14.89 -23.66 -10.40
CA ARG A 364 14.56 -24.87 -11.18
C ARG A 364 14.88 -24.76 -12.68
N LYS A 365 14.94 -23.54 -13.24
CA LYS A 365 15.12 -23.32 -14.68
C LYS A 365 16.54 -23.55 -15.22
N GLN A 366 17.54 -23.77 -14.36
CA GLN A 366 18.95 -23.88 -14.81
C GLN A 366 19.47 -25.32 -14.81
N LYS A 367 20.28 -25.66 -15.83
CA LYS A 367 21.27 -26.74 -15.76
C LYS A 367 22.51 -26.24 -15.00
N ASP A 368 23.36 -27.12 -14.48
CA ASP A 368 24.56 -26.74 -13.70
C ASP A 368 25.66 -25.97 -14.50
N SER A 369 25.41 -25.66 -15.79
CA SER A 369 26.37 -25.10 -16.76
C SER A 369 26.40 -23.58 -16.93
N ASP A 370 25.30 -22.87 -16.66
CA ASP A 370 25.14 -21.51 -17.20
C ASP A 370 25.99 -20.50 -16.40
N PRO A 371 26.68 -19.56 -17.08
CA PRO A 371 27.68 -18.69 -16.46
C PRO A 371 27.07 -17.71 -15.46
N VAL A 372 27.78 -17.49 -14.35
CA VAL A 372 27.40 -16.53 -13.31
C VAL A 372 27.69 -15.11 -13.82
N PRO A 373 26.70 -14.21 -13.97
CA PRO A 373 26.93 -12.86 -14.46
C PRO A 373 27.83 -12.05 -13.52
N GLU A 374 28.67 -11.17 -14.07
CA GLU A 374 29.74 -10.50 -13.32
C GLU A 374 29.33 -9.22 -12.54
N GLU A 375 28.08 -8.77 -12.65
CA GLU A 375 27.55 -7.66 -11.84
C GLU A 375 27.36 -8.06 -10.35
N GLU A 376 28.08 -7.40 -9.43
CA GLU A 376 27.66 -7.23 -8.02
C GLU A 376 28.29 -6.00 -7.34
#